data_AF-A0A925RV20-F1
#
_entry.id   AF-A0A925RV20-F1
#
_cell.length_a   1.000
_cell.length_b   1.000
_cell.length_c   1.000
_cell.angle_alpha   90.00
_cell.angle_beta   90.00
_cell.angle_gamma   90.00
#
_symmetry.space_group_name_H-M   'P 1'
#
loop_
_entity.id
_entity.type
_entity.pdbx_description
1 polymer ?
#
loop_
_entity_poly.entity_id
_entity_poly.type
_entity_poly.pdbx_seq_one_letter_code
_entity_poly.pdbx_strand_id
1 'polypeptide(L)'
;MDRLDRDWLAAHPLPVHDPDADKNERGRVLVIGGARFVPGALRLTGEAALRAGCGKLQLATIDEAAMALGVLVPEAAMIALPADADGEIGAGAVELLGRALDNCDCVILGPGMVDHAPATPLVEALFDTRRERLRIVLDAAAITCAAHHPRSEARRLVLTPHPGEMEALTGATGEAILDDPARAAAEAAARFGAVIVLKSSRTIVAGPSGEIAR
;
A
#
# COMPACT_ATOMS: atom_id res chain seq x y z
N MET A 1 -11.88 -15.41 15.74
CA MET A 1 -10.93 -14.29 15.58
C MET A 1 -9.63 -14.73 16.19
N ASP A 2 -8.61 -14.89 15.35
CA ASP A 2 -7.29 -15.31 15.78
C ASP A 2 -6.56 -14.16 16.47
N ARG A 3 -5.59 -14.51 17.33
CA ARG A 3 -4.70 -13.54 17.93
C ARG A 3 -3.33 -13.68 17.28
N LEU A 4 -2.81 -12.61 16.70
CA LEU A 4 -1.48 -12.54 16.10
C LEU A 4 -0.43 -12.33 17.20
N ASP A 5 -0.25 -13.34 18.04
CA ASP A 5 0.76 -13.36 19.10
C ASP A 5 1.99 -14.21 18.71
N ARG A 6 2.88 -14.45 19.68
CA ARG A 6 4.12 -15.21 19.44
C ARG A 6 3.85 -16.67 19.06
N ASP A 7 2.77 -17.26 19.58
CA ASP A 7 2.42 -18.65 19.28
C ASP A 7 1.86 -18.75 17.87
N TRP A 8 1.03 -17.78 17.46
CA TRP A 8 0.59 -17.68 16.08
C TRP A 8 1.76 -17.49 15.12
N LEU A 9 2.72 -16.60 15.44
CA LEU A 9 3.92 -16.39 14.62
C LEU A 9 4.81 -17.64 14.55
N ALA A 10 4.93 -18.41 15.64
CA ALA A 10 5.68 -19.67 15.65
C ALA A 10 5.02 -20.73 14.76
N ALA A 11 3.68 -20.77 14.72
CA ALA A 11 2.92 -21.65 13.84
C ALA A 11 2.90 -21.19 12.37
N HIS A 12 3.11 -19.89 12.13
CA HIS A 12 3.11 -19.26 10.80
C HIS A 12 4.40 -18.45 10.58
N PRO A 13 5.56 -19.14 10.47
CA PRO A 13 6.84 -18.47 10.39
C PRO A 13 6.92 -17.57 9.15
N LEU A 14 7.62 -16.44 9.30
CA LEU A 14 7.91 -15.55 8.17
C LEU A 14 8.71 -16.29 7.09
N PRO A 15 8.58 -15.88 5.80
CA PRO A 15 9.38 -16.45 4.73
C PRO A 15 10.87 -16.36 5.06
N VAL A 16 11.57 -17.50 5.01
CA VAL A 16 13.03 -17.55 5.12
C VAL A 16 13.57 -17.55 3.69
N HIS A 17 14.42 -16.59 3.37
CA HIS A 17 15.10 -16.58 2.08
C HIS A 17 16.15 -17.69 2.05
N ASP A 18 16.29 -18.32 0.88
CA ASP A 18 17.43 -19.22 0.62
C ASP A 18 18.74 -18.46 0.87
N PRO A 19 19.73 -19.04 1.58
CA PRO A 19 21.05 -18.42 1.75
C PRO A 19 21.71 -17.97 0.45
N ASP A 20 21.43 -18.65 -0.66
CA ASP A 20 21.96 -18.33 -1.98
C ASP A 20 21.05 -17.39 -2.79
N ALA A 21 19.92 -16.94 -2.20
CA ALA A 21 18.96 -16.09 -2.88
C ALA A 21 19.54 -14.71 -3.22
N ASP A 22 19.42 -14.35 -4.49
CA ASP A 22 19.87 -13.04 -4.95
C ASP A 22 18.83 -11.94 -4.67
N LYS A 23 19.21 -10.69 -4.93
CA LYS A 23 18.33 -9.53 -4.76
C LYS A 23 17.11 -9.50 -5.70
N ASN A 24 17.07 -10.32 -6.75
CA ASN A 24 15.89 -10.45 -7.61
C ASN A 24 14.90 -11.44 -6.99
N GLU A 25 15.39 -12.56 -6.46
CA GLU A 25 14.55 -13.59 -5.83
C GLU A 25 13.87 -13.12 -4.54
N ARG A 26 14.51 -12.19 -3.83
CA ARG A 26 13.94 -11.51 -2.66
C ARG A 26 12.85 -10.48 -2.99
N GLY A 27 12.50 -10.34 -4.27
CA GLY A 27 11.43 -9.51 -4.77
C GLY A 27 11.76 -8.03 -4.86
N ARG A 28 11.00 -7.33 -5.71
CA ARG A 28 11.10 -5.90 -5.93
C ARG A 28 9.85 -5.16 -5.46
N VAL A 29 10.06 -4.16 -4.62
CA VAL A 29 9.01 -3.27 -4.11
C VAL A 29 9.13 -1.91 -4.78
N LEU A 30 8.00 -1.43 -5.31
CA LEU A 30 7.83 -0.06 -5.78
C LEU A 30 6.92 0.69 -4.80
N VAL A 31 7.42 1.76 -4.21
CA VAL A 31 6.63 2.67 -3.36
C VAL A 31 6.32 3.93 -4.15
N ILE A 32 5.06 4.31 -4.22
CA ILE A 32 4.56 5.48 -4.95
C ILE A 32 3.85 6.38 -3.97
N GLY A 33 4.24 7.65 -3.91
CA GLY A 33 3.60 8.65 -3.08
C GLY A 33 4.54 9.78 -2.72
N GLY A 34 4.28 10.38 -1.57
CA GLY A 34 5.02 11.53 -1.08
C GLY A 34 4.65 12.79 -1.84
N ALA A 35 4.32 13.82 -1.08
CA ALA A 35 4.06 15.17 -1.56
C ALA A 35 5.14 16.13 -1.05
N ARG A 36 5.13 17.36 -1.57
CA ARG A 36 6.06 18.45 -1.20
C ARG A 36 6.22 18.62 0.30
N PHE A 37 5.11 18.53 1.03
CA PHE A 37 5.08 18.79 2.47
C PHE A 37 5.18 17.52 3.34
N VAL A 38 5.10 16.33 2.74
CA VAL A 38 5.15 15.05 3.47
C VAL A 38 6.09 14.01 2.82
N PRO A 39 7.27 14.40 2.30
CA PRO A 39 8.13 13.46 1.54
C PRO A 39 8.69 12.35 2.43
N GLY A 40 8.82 12.60 3.74
CA GLY A 40 9.33 11.65 4.73
C GLY A 40 8.51 10.36 4.85
N ALA A 41 7.24 10.36 4.44
CA ALA A 41 6.43 9.15 4.41
C ALA A 41 7.09 8.06 3.55
N LEU A 42 7.63 8.42 2.38
CA LEU A 42 8.30 7.47 1.49
C LEU A 42 9.60 6.92 2.04
N ARG A 43 10.35 7.74 2.78
CA ARG A 43 11.54 7.27 3.50
C ARG A 43 11.14 6.14 4.47
N LEU A 44 10.12 6.37 5.30
CA LEU A 44 9.67 5.40 6.30
C LEU A 44 9.14 4.12 5.66
N THR A 45 8.32 4.24 4.61
CA THR A 45 7.79 3.09 3.88
C THR A 45 8.90 2.31 3.18
N GLY A 46 9.84 2.99 2.54
CA GLY A 46 10.99 2.35 1.89
C GLY A 46 11.88 1.60 2.87
N GLU A 47 12.21 2.23 4.01
CA GLU A 47 12.98 1.62 5.09
C GLU A 47 12.26 0.38 5.66
N ALA A 48 10.95 0.46 5.85
CA ALA A 48 10.13 -0.68 6.28
C ALA A 48 10.14 -1.82 5.25
N ALA A 49 10.07 -1.53 3.95
CA ALA A 49 10.14 -2.54 2.89
C ALA A 49 11.49 -3.27 2.88
N LEU A 50 12.60 -2.54 3.03
CA LEU A 50 13.94 -3.13 3.14
C LEU A 50 14.07 -3.99 4.41
N ARG A 51 13.57 -3.51 5.56
CA ARG A 51 13.57 -4.28 6.82
C ARG A 51 12.67 -5.52 6.76
N ALA A 52 11.61 -5.49 5.96
CA ALA A 52 10.77 -6.65 5.69
C ALA A 52 11.44 -7.67 4.75
N GLY A 53 12.61 -7.35 4.20
CA GLY A 53 13.45 -8.28 3.46
C GLY A 53 13.47 -8.10 1.95
N CYS A 54 12.84 -7.04 1.39
CA CYS A 54 12.83 -6.86 -0.06
C CYS A 54 14.25 -6.77 -0.64
N GLY A 55 14.45 -7.35 -1.83
CA GLY A 55 15.75 -7.36 -2.50
C GLY A 55 16.05 -6.08 -3.26
N LYS A 56 15.02 -5.43 -3.81
CA LYS A 56 15.14 -4.17 -4.53
C LYS A 56 14.02 -3.21 -4.14
N LEU A 57 14.41 -1.97 -3.85
CA LEU A 57 13.49 -0.88 -3.54
C LEU A 57 13.52 0.17 -4.66
N GLN A 58 12.34 0.61 -5.09
CA GLN A 58 12.15 1.78 -5.91
C GLN A 58 11.23 2.75 -5.19
N LEU A 59 11.58 4.03 -5.17
CA LEU A 59 10.74 5.10 -4.63
C LEU A 59 10.36 6.05 -5.76
N ALA A 60 9.07 6.19 -6.02
CA ALA A 60 8.52 7.09 -7.00
C ALA A 60 7.76 8.22 -6.29
N THR A 61 8.23 9.45 -6.50
CA THR A 61 7.77 10.65 -5.80
C THR A 61 7.97 11.86 -6.67
N ILE A 62 7.45 13.01 -6.25
CA ILE A 62 7.64 14.27 -6.98
C ILE A 62 9.14 14.61 -7.14
N ASP A 63 9.49 15.21 -8.27
CA ASP A 63 10.87 15.57 -8.63
C ASP A 63 11.56 16.39 -7.53
N GLU A 64 10.83 17.32 -6.90
CA GLU A 64 11.34 18.18 -5.82
C GLU A 64 11.82 17.38 -4.58
N ALA A 65 11.24 16.20 -4.35
CA ALA A 65 11.59 15.34 -3.21
C ALA A 65 12.55 14.20 -3.58
N ALA A 66 12.64 13.84 -4.87
CA ALA A 66 13.35 12.64 -5.32
C ALA A 66 14.83 12.63 -4.93
N MET A 67 15.55 13.74 -5.16
CA MET A 67 16.97 13.81 -4.83
C MET A 67 17.24 13.78 -3.32
N ALA A 68 16.45 14.52 -2.53
CA ALA A 68 16.60 14.54 -1.08
C ALA A 68 16.33 13.15 -0.47
N LEU A 69 15.29 12.46 -0.97
CA LEU A 69 15.00 11.08 -0.57
C LEU A 69 16.10 10.12 -1.01
N GLY A 70 16.67 10.28 -2.21
CA GLY A 70 17.80 9.46 -2.68
C GLY A 70 19.05 9.59 -1.82
N VAL A 71 19.29 10.75 -1.21
CA VAL A 71 20.37 10.93 -0.21
C VAL A 71 20.04 10.22 1.11
N LEU A 72 18.76 10.23 1.52
CA LEU A 72 18.32 9.64 2.79
C LEU A 72 18.11 8.11 2.73
N VAL A 73 17.83 7.56 1.55
CA VAL A 73 17.62 6.13 1.27
C VAL A 73 18.47 5.73 0.06
N PRO A 74 19.80 5.72 0.18
CA PRO A 74 20.72 5.51 -0.93
C PRO A 74 20.62 4.12 -1.57
N GLU A 75 19.99 3.15 -0.89
CA GLU A 75 19.73 1.81 -1.40
C GLU A 75 18.59 1.77 -2.43
N ALA A 76 17.75 2.81 -2.48
CA ALA A 76 16.60 2.89 -3.37
C ALA A 76 16.96 3.46 -4.75
N ALA A 77 16.33 2.92 -5.79
CA ALA A 77 16.28 3.61 -7.08
C ALA A 77 15.16 4.66 -7.06
N MET A 78 15.51 5.91 -7.34
CA MET A 78 14.56 7.02 -7.37
C MET A 78 13.90 7.15 -8.75
N ILE A 79 12.59 7.41 -8.75
CA ILE A 79 11.81 7.78 -9.92
C ILE A 79 11.21 9.16 -9.62
N ALA A 80 11.70 10.17 -10.33
CA ALA A 80 11.15 11.52 -10.26
C ALA A 80 9.87 11.60 -11.10
N LEU A 81 8.78 12.00 -10.46
CA LEU A 81 7.47 12.20 -11.06
C LEU A 81 7.16 13.71 -11.13
N PRO A 82 6.30 14.14 -12.07
CA PRO A 82 5.79 15.51 -12.08
C PRO A 82 5.10 15.86 -10.76
N ALA A 83 5.18 17.13 -10.37
CA ALA A 83 4.34 17.68 -9.30
C ALA A 83 3.24 18.56 -9.88
N ASP A 84 2.10 18.62 -9.21
CA ASP A 84 1.07 19.63 -9.47
C ASP A 84 1.32 20.92 -8.66
N ALA A 85 0.38 21.87 -8.75
CA ALA A 85 0.49 23.17 -8.09
C ALA A 85 0.51 23.05 -6.55
N ASP A 86 -0.22 22.08 -6.02
CA ASP A 86 -0.37 21.82 -4.58
C ASP A 86 0.81 21.00 -4.03
N GLY A 87 1.65 20.47 -4.92
CA GLY A 87 2.84 19.69 -4.58
C GLY A 87 2.55 18.21 -4.39
N GLU A 88 1.44 17.72 -4.95
CA GLU A 88 1.13 16.31 -5.08
C GLU A 88 1.66 15.75 -6.41
N ILE A 89 1.55 14.43 -6.60
CA ILE A 89 1.96 13.79 -7.87
C ILE A 89 1.07 14.27 -9.01
N GLY A 90 1.69 14.90 -10.01
CA GLY A 90 1.02 15.51 -11.15
C GLY A 90 0.73 14.55 -12.31
N ALA A 91 0.07 15.10 -13.33
CA ALA A 91 -0.24 14.41 -14.58
C ALA A 91 1.02 13.93 -15.30
N GLY A 92 0.94 12.79 -16.01
CA GLY A 92 2.07 12.17 -16.69
C GLY A 92 2.86 11.16 -15.83
N ALA A 93 2.51 11.00 -14.55
CA ALA A 93 3.18 10.08 -13.65
C ALA A 93 2.99 8.61 -14.05
N VAL A 94 1.80 8.21 -14.50
CA VAL A 94 1.48 6.82 -14.87
C VAL A 94 2.39 6.33 -16.00
N GLU A 95 2.63 7.16 -17.01
CA GLU A 95 3.47 6.86 -18.16
C GLU A 95 4.92 6.62 -17.74
N LEU A 96 5.45 7.45 -16.83
CA LEU A 96 6.81 7.33 -16.30
C LEU A 96 6.98 6.09 -15.41
N LEU A 97 5.90 5.65 -14.76
CA LEU A 97 5.88 4.47 -13.91
C LEU A 97 5.84 3.15 -14.69
N GLY A 98 5.46 3.16 -15.98
CA GLY A 98 5.19 1.94 -16.76
C GLY A 98 6.26 0.86 -16.63
N ARG A 99 7.54 1.21 -16.85
CA ARG A 99 8.65 0.24 -16.72
C ARG A 99 8.82 -0.28 -15.29
N ALA A 100 8.58 0.54 -14.28
CA ALA A 100 8.72 0.13 -12.88
C ALA A 100 7.57 -0.80 -12.47
N LEU A 101 6.34 -0.48 -12.90
CA LEU A 101 5.16 -1.33 -12.71
C LEU A 101 5.35 -2.70 -13.38
N ASP A 102 5.92 -2.74 -14.58
CA ASP A 102 6.21 -3.99 -15.30
C ASP A 102 7.28 -4.87 -14.62
N ASN A 103 8.12 -4.29 -13.76
CA ASN A 103 9.29 -4.98 -13.20
C ASN A 103 9.27 -5.12 -11.67
N CYS A 104 8.16 -4.84 -11.01
CA CYS A 104 7.98 -5.04 -9.57
C CYS A 104 7.09 -6.24 -9.23
N ASP A 105 7.20 -6.72 -7.98
CA ASP A 105 6.41 -7.81 -7.41
C ASP A 105 5.36 -7.31 -6.41
N CYS A 106 5.60 -6.12 -5.84
CA CYS A 106 4.71 -5.44 -4.91
C CYS A 106 4.74 -3.93 -5.17
N VAL A 107 3.56 -3.32 -5.18
CA VAL A 107 3.38 -1.86 -5.16
C VAL A 107 2.78 -1.43 -3.82
N ILE A 108 3.36 -0.40 -3.23
CA ILE A 108 2.76 0.32 -2.10
C ILE A 108 2.42 1.73 -2.63
N LEU A 109 1.14 2.09 -2.65
CA LEU A 109 0.68 3.37 -3.18
C LEU A 109 -0.04 4.17 -2.08
N GLY A 110 0.29 5.45 -1.98
CA GLY A 110 -0.44 6.42 -1.16
C GLY A 110 0.32 7.04 0.01
N PRO A 111 1.34 6.43 0.65
CA PRO A 111 2.03 7.08 1.77
C PRO A 111 2.51 8.50 1.42
N GLY A 112 2.08 9.48 2.21
CA GLY A 112 2.43 10.90 2.01
C GLY A 112 1.66 11.61 0.89
N MET A 113 0.65 10.97 0.30
CA MET A 113 -0.37 11.61 -0.54
C MET A 113 -1.56 12.02 0.33
N VAL A 114 -2.06 13.21 0.13
CA VAL A 114 -3.19 13.79 0.88
C VAL A 114 -4.47 13.75 0.03
N ASP A 115 -4.35 14.01 -1.27
CA ASP A 115 -5.50 14.21 -2.14
C ASP A 115 -5.85 13.01 -3.02
N HIS A 116 -7.16 12.81 -3.22
CA HIS A 116 -7.70 11.70 -4.01
C HIS A 116 -7.50 11.91 -5.52
N ALA A 117 -7.52 13.15 -6.00
CA ALA A 117 -7.42 13.44 -7.43
C ALA A 117 -6.07 12.99 -8.04
N PRO A 118 -4.91 13.28 -7.42
CA PRO A 118 -3.61 12.70 -7.79
C PRO A 118 -3.53 11.18 -7.69
N ALA A 119 -4.17 10.59 -6.67
CA ALA A 119 -4.10 9.15 -6.40
C ALA A 119 -4.96 8.30 -7.35
N THR A 120 -6.09 8.84 -7.81
CA THR A 120 -7.08 8.11 -8.64
C THR A 120 -6.48 7.51 -9.91
N PRO A 121 -5.80 8.26 -10.81
CA PRO A 121 -5.25 7.68 -12.04
C PRO A 121 -4.16 6.64 -11.77
N LEU A 122 -3.44 6.75 -10.64
CA LEU A 122 -2.45 5.76 -10.22
C LEU A 122 -3.12 4.46 -9.78
N VAL A 123 -4.18 4.55 -8.98
CA VAL A 123 -4.97 3.37 -8.56
C VAL A 123 -5.63 2.70 -9.76
N GLU A 124 -6.19 3.48 -10.69
CA GLU A 124 -6.79 2.96 -11.93
C GLU A 124 -5.75 2.22 -12.78
N ALA A 125 -4.57 2.81 -13.00
CA ALA A 125 -3.48 2.14 -13.72
C ALA A 125 -3.03 0.84 -13.04
N LEU A 126 -2.99 0.80 -11.71
CA LEU A 126 -2.70 -0.43 -10.96
C LEU A 126 -3.80 -1.48 -11.10
N PHE A 127 -5.06 -1.08 -11.19
CA PHE A 127 -6.17 -2.01 -11.37
C PHE A 127 -6.32 -2.46 -12.83
N ASP A 128 -5.89 -1.66 -13.80
CA ASP A 128 -5.90 -2.07 -15.21
C ASP A 128 -4.72 -2.95 -15.61
N THR A 129 -3.73 -3.12 -14.73
CA THR A 129 -2.58 -4.00 -15.00
C THR A 129 -3.01 -5.46 -15.20
N ARG A 130 -2.35 -6.13 -16.16
CA ARG A 130 -2.54 -7.57 -16.44
C ARG A 130 -1.60 -8.45 -15.61
N ARG A 131 -0.86 -7.87 -14.65
CA ARG A 131 0.11 -8.60 -13.80
C ARG A 131 -0.61 -9.38 -12.70
N GLU A 132 -1.05 -10.59 -13.00
CA GLU A 132 -1.80 -11.47 -12.07
C GLU A 132 -1.09 -11.78 -10.73
N ARG A 133 0.24 -11.65 -10.70
CA ARG A 133 1.07 -11.92 -9.52
C ARG A 133 1.44 -10.67 -8.73
N LEU A 134 1.09 -9.48 -9.22
CA LEU A 134 1.37 -8.23 -8.54
C LEU A 134 0.60 -8.16 -7.22
N ARG A 135 1.28 -7.76 -6.15
CA ARG A 135 0.68 -7.47 -4.86
C ARG A 135 0.55 -5.96 -4.73
N ILE A 136 -0.58 -5.50 -4.21
CA ILE A 136 -0.87 -4.08 -4.08
C ILE A 136 -1.22 -3.80 -2.62
N VAL A 137 -0.55 -2.80 -2.05
CA VAL A 137 -0.90 -2.22 -0.75
C VAL A 137 -1.32 -0.78 -1.01
N LEU A 138 -2.56 -0.44 -0.67
CA LEU A 138 -3.04 0.94 -0.70
C LEU A 138 -3.11 1.47 0.73
N ASP A 139 -2.51 2.63 0.94
CA ASP A 139 -2.55 3.38 2.20
C ASP A 139 -2.95 4.84 1.94
N ALA A 140 -3.31 5.57 2.99
CA ALA A 140 -3.62 7.01 2.91
C ALA A 140 -4.68 7.34 1.84
N ALA A 141 -4.48 8.45 1.10
CA ALA A 141 -5.42 8.93 0.08
C ALA A 141 -5.78 7.88 -0.98
N ALA A 142 -4.87 6.94 -1.28
CA ALA A 142 -5.09 5.89 -2.27
C ALA A 142 -6.13 4.83 -1.85
N ILE A 143 -6.36 4.64 -0.54
CA ILE A 143 -7.39 3.70 -0.05
C ILE A 143 -8.76 4.10 -0.58
N THR A 144 -9.12 5.36 -0.41
CA THR A 144 -10.48 5.85 -0.74
C THR A 144 -10.77 5.80 -2.24
N CYS A 145 -9.75 5.93 -3.10
CA CYS A 145 -9.88 5.75 -4.54
C CYS A 145 -10.35 4.32 -4.91
N ALA A 146 -10.08 3.32 -4.07
CA ALA A 146 -10.56 1.95 -4.29
C ALA A 146 -12.08 1.81 -4.09
N ALA A 147 -12.75 2.77 -3.43
CA ALA A 147 -14.20 2.73 -3.20
C ALA A 147 -15.00 2.64 -4.51
N HIS A 148 -14.47 3.25 -5.58
CA HIS A 148 -15.10 3.32 -6.90
C HIS A 148 -14.76 2.13 -7.81
N HIS A 149 -13.80 1.29 -7.41
CA HIS A 149 -13.28 0.18 -8.23
C HIS A 149 -13.23 -1.14 -7.45
N PRO A 150 -14.36 -1.66 -6.95
CA PRO A 150 -14.36 -2.91 -6.21
C PRO A 150 -13.95 -4.09 -7.11
N ARG A 151 -12.90 -4.82 -6.70
CA ARG A 151 -12.42 -6.04 -7.37
C ARG A 151 -12.69 -7.24 -6.47
N SER A 152 -13.83 -7.90 -6.66
CA SER A 152 -14.19 -9.14 -5.93
C SER A 152 -13.16 -10.27 -6.06
N GLU A 153 -12.26 -10.23 -7.04
CA GLU A 153 -11.23 -11.24 -7.31
C GLU A 153 -9.82 -10.87 -6.81
N ALA A 154 -9.63 -9.69 -6.19
CA ALA A 154 -8.32 -9.17 -5.85
C ALA A 154 -7.74 -9.77 -4.54
N ARG A 155 -7.51 -11.09 -4.49
CA ARG A 155 -6.83 -11.82 -3.38
C ARG A 155 -5.40 -11.34 -3.06
N ARG A 156 -4.93 -10.26 -3.70
CA ARG A 156 -3.58 -9.68 -3.59
C ARG A 156 -3.61 -8.17 -3.34
N LEU A 157 -4.76 -7.64 -2.92
CA LEU A 157 -4.94 -6.26 -2.48
C LEU A 157 -4.98 -6.22 -0.95
N VAL A 158 -4.19 -5.32 -0.37
CA VAL A 158 -4.22 -4.98 1.05
C VAL A 158 -4.59 -3.51 1.18
N LEU A 159 -5.63 -3.21 1.95
CA LEU A 159 -5.99 -1.84 2.33
C LEU A 159 -5.68 -1.66 3.82
N THR A 160 -5.06 -0.54 4.18
CA THR A 160 -4.65 -0.27 5.57
C THR A 160 -5.40 0.91 6.20
N PRO A 161 -6.75 0.95 6.18
CA PRO A 161 -7.48 2.13 6.63
C PRO A 161 -7.37 2.35 8.15
N HIS A 162 -7.26 3.60 8.58
CA HIS A 162 -7.74 4.02 9.89
C HIS A 162 -9.27 4.26 9.86
N PRO A 163 -9.97 4.55 10.98
CA PRO A 163 -11.42 4.68 11.00
C PRO A 163 -11.96 5.72 10.00
N GLY A 164 -11.38 6.92 9.94
CA GLY A 164 -11.79 7.93 8.93
C GLY A 164 -11.60 7.50 7.47
N GLU A 165 -10.51 6.80 7.12
CA GLU A 165 -10.33 6.23 5.78
C GLU A 165 -11.35 5.11 5.51
N MET A 166 -11.70 4.34 6.53
CA MET A 166 -12.73 3.30 6.45
C MET A 166 -14.12 3.89 6.23
N GLU A 167 -14.44 5.02 6.87
CA GLU A 167 -15.68 5.78 6.62
C GLU A 167 -15.75 6.20 5.15
N ALA A 168 -14.68 6.82 4.64
CA ALA A 168 -14.61 7.27 3.25
C ALA A 168 -14.66 6.09 2.25
N LEU A 169 -14.03 4.96 2.59
CA LEU A 169 -14.02 3.75 1.75
C LEU A 169 -15.39 3.06 1.70
N THR A 170 -16.09 2.98 2.82
CA THR A 170 -17.31 2.14 2.95
C THR A 170 -18.61 2.92 2.90
N GLY A 171 -18.59 4.20 3.29
CA GLY A 171 -19.77 5.04 3.56
C GLY A 171 -20.39 4.83 4.95
N ALA A 172 -19.81 3.94 5.78
CA ALA A 172 -20.26 3.75 7.17
C ALA A 172 -19.81 4.93 8.06
N THR A 173 -20.53 5.17 9.15
CA THR A 173 -20.12 6.17 10.16
C THR A 173 -19.03 5.62 11.06
N GLY A 174 -18.17 6.49 11.61
CA GLY A 174 -17.12 6.11 12.54
C GLY A 174 -17.67 5.49 13.80
N GLU A 175 -18.85 5.93 14.26
CA GLU A 175 -19.55 5.29 15.37
C GLU A 175 -19.85 3.82 15.06
N ALA A 176 -20.40 3.51 13.88
CA ALA A 176 -20.69 2.14 13.48
C ALA A 176 -19.41 1.29 13.30
N ILE A 177 -18.33 1.90 12.79
CA ILE A 177 -17.03 1.24 12.63
C ILE A 177 -16.39 0.95 14.00
N LEU A 178 -16.49 1.87 14.95
CA LEU A 178 -15.88 1.73 16.28
C LEU A 178 -16.69 0.83 17.23
N ASP A 179 -18.01 0.74 17.03
CA ASP A 179 -18.90 -0.16 17.78
C ASP A 179 -18.56 -1.64 17.50
N ASP A 180 -18.35 -2.00 16.23
CA ASP A 180 -17.89 -3.33 15.84
C ASP A 180 -16.83 -3.29 14.72
N PRO A 181 -15.55 -3.04 15.07
CA PRO A 181 -14.46 -2.97 14.11
C PRO A 181 -14.23 -4.29 13.36
N ALA A 182 -14.54 -5.42 13.99
CA ALA A 182 -14.38 -6.74 13.38
C ALA A 182 -15.38 -6.96 12.26
N ARG A 183 -16.66 -6.63 12.52
CA ARG A 183 -17.70 -6.66 11.48
C ARG A 183 -17.39 -5.68 10.35
N ALA A 184 -17.04 -4.43 10.68
CA ALA A 184 -16.73 -3.41 9.67
C ALA A 184 -15.57 -3.84 8.76
N ALA A 185 -14.48 -4.39 9.33
CA ALA A 185 -13.36 -4.90 8.57
C ALA A 185 -13.73 -6.10 7.70
N ALA A 186 -14.54 -7.04 8.21
CA ALA A 186 -14.99 -8.22 7.47
C ALA A 186 -15.92 -7.86 6.30
N GLU A 187 -16.85 -6.93 6.51
CA GLU A 187 -17.75 -6.43 5.46
C GLU A 187 -16.97 -5.73 4.34
N ALA A 188 -15.99 -4.89 4.71
CA ALA A 188 -15.10 -4.25 3.76
C ALA A 188 -14.25 -5.29 3.00
N ALA A 189 -13.66 -6.28 3.70
CA ALA A 189 -12.86 -7.33 3.08
C ALA A 189 -13.66 -8.12 2.04
N ALA A 190 -14.91 -8.49 2.37
CA ALA A 190 -15.80 -9.18 1.46
C ALA A 190 -16.21 -8.29 0.27
N ARG A 191 -16.57 -7.03 0.50
CA ARG A 191 -16.99 -6.08 -0.54
C ARG A 191 -15.87 -5.81 -1.56
N PHE A 192 -14.65 -5.64 -1.09
CA PHE A 192 -13.50 -5.27 -1.93
C PHE A 192 -12.65 -6.45 -2.39
N GLY A 193 -12.97 -7.68 -1.95
CA GLY A 193 -12.16 -8.87 -2.26
C GLY A 193 -10.73 -8.76 -1.74
N ALA A 194 -10.50 -7.97 -0.69
CA ALA A 194 -9.18 -7.53 -0.23
C ALA A 194 -8.92 -7.92 1.23
N VAL A 195 -7.65 -7.89 1.63
CA VAL A 195 -7.28 -7.91 3.06
C VAL A 195 -7.42 -6.50 3.61
N ILE A 196 -8.17 -6.34 4.70
CA ILE A 196 -8.35 -5.07 5.39
C ILE A 196 -7.57 -5.09 6.69
N VAL A 197 -6.67 -4.13 6.87
CA VAL A 197 -5.94 -3.88 8.12
C VAL A 197 -6.51 -2.60 8.72
N LEU A 198 -7.58 -2.73 9.51
CA LEU A 198 -8.25 -1.60 10.16
C LEU A 198 -7.44 -1.15 11.38
N LYS A 199 -6.66 -0.08 11.20
CA LYS A 199 -5.74 0.49 12.19
C LYS A 199 -6.54 1.17 13.31
N SER A 200 -6.30 0.79 14.56
CA SER A 200 -6.79 1.49 15.75
C SER A 200 -5.89 1.18 16.97
N SER A 201 -6.31 1.50 18.20
CA SER A 201 -5.61 1.05 19.41
C SER A 201 -5.50 -0.48 19.48
N ARG A 202 -6.42 -1.20 18.83
CA ARG A 202 -6.34 -2.63 18.52
C ARG A 202 -6.62 -2.81 17.03
N THR A 203 -5.59 -3.17 16.27
CA THR A 203 -5.74 -3.37 14.82
C THR A 203 -6.50 -4.67 14.56
N ILE A 204 -7.47 -4.61 13.65
CA ILE A 204 -8.16 -5.79 13.14
C ILE A 204 -7.64 -6.08 11.73
N VAL A 205 -7.35 -7.34 11.45
CA VAL A 205 -7.04 -7.83 10.10
C VAL A 205 -8.16 -8.74 9.65
N ALA A 206 -8.81 -8.42 8.53
CA ALA A 206 -9.87 -9.24 7.94
C ALA A 206 -9.48 -9.67 6.52
N GLY A 207 -9.66 -10.96 6.22
CA GLY A 207 -9.42 -11.54 4.90
C GLY A 207 -10.71 -11.65 4.08
N PRO A 208 -10.61 -11.72 2.74
CA PRO A 208 -11.78 -11.81 1.87
C PRO A 208 -12.52 -13.15 1.95
N SER A 209 -11.94 -14.18 2.60
CA SER A 209 -12.62 -15.46 2.84
C SER A 209 -13.29 -15.52 4.22
N GLY A 210 -13.36 -14.41 4.94
CA GLY A 210 -13.98 -14.31 6.27
C GLY A 210 -13.02 -14.57 7.43
N GLU A 211 -11.72 -14.71 7.17
CA GLU A 211 -10.70 -14.77 8.21
C GLU A 211 -10.67 -13.45 9.00
N ILE A 212 -10.56 -13.51 10.32
CA ILE A 212 -10.44 -12.31 11.17
C ILE A 212 -9.37 -12.57 12.23
N ALA A 213 -8.42 -11.65 12.35
CA ALA A 213 -7.35 -11.68 13.34
C ALA A 213 -7.16 -10.33 14.03
N ARG A 214 -6.51 -10.34 15.20
CA ARG A 214 -6.18 -9.16 16.01
C ARG A 214 -4.83 -9.24 16.70
#